data_AF-A0A1E5VIA1-F1
#
_entry.id   AF-A0A1E5VIA1-F1
#
_cell.length_a   1.000
_cell.length_b   1.000
_cell.length_c   1.000
_cell.angle_alpha   90.00
_cell.angle_beta   90.00
_cell.angle_gamma   90.00
#
_symmetry.space_group_name_H-M   'P 1'
#
loop_
_entity.id
_entity.type
_entity.pdbx_description
1 polymer ?
#
loop_
_entity_poly.entity_id
_entity_poly.type
_entity_poly.pdbx_seq_one_letter_code
_entity_poly.pdbx_strand_id
1 'polypeptide(L)'
;MASGWGINGNKGRCYDFWLEFSECMSRCRQPSDCGLLREDYIECLHHSKEFQRRNRIYKEEQRQIRAAARKAKEEAEGAPAVAAHH
;
A
#
# COMPACT_ATOMS: atom_id res chain seq x y z
N MET A 1 -0.68 17.10 -8.91
CA MET A 1 -0.27 17.92 -10.08
C MET A 1 -0.33 17.02 -11.30
N ALA A 2 -1.25 17.33 -12.23
CA ALA A 2 -1.52 16.52 -13.42
C ALA A 2 -0.73 16.99 -14.67
N SER A 3 0.08 18.04 -14.55
CA SER A 3 0.70 18.77 -15.67
C SER A 3 2.07 18.24 -16.13
N GLY A 4 2.50 17.07 -15.68
CA GLY A 4 3.73 16.41 -16.17
C GLY A 4 5.06 17.03 -15.72
N TRP A 5 5.07 18.28 -15.25
CA TRP A 5 6.24 18.95 -14.68
C TRP A 5 6.20 18.93 -13.15
N GLY A 6 7.32 18.56 -12.53
CA GLY A 6 7.51 18.58 -11.09
C GLY A 6 7.73 20.00 -10.55
N ILE A 7 7.58 20.17 -9.23
CA ILE A 7 7.74 21.46 -8.53
C ILE A 7 9.13 22.08 -8.77
N ASN A 8 10.15 21.26 -9.01
CA ASN A 8 11.53 21.69 -9.23
C ASN A 8 11.87 21.86 -10.72
N GLY A 9 10.89 21.90 -11.62
CA GLY A 9 11.11 22.00 -13.08
C GLY A 9 11.60 20.71 -13.74
N ASN A 10 11.91 19.67 -12.96
CA ASN A 10 12.22 18.34 -13.47
C ASN A 10 10.94 17.59 -13.87
N LYS A 11 11.10 16.55 -14.69
CA LYS A 11 10.03 15.60 -15.02
C LYS A 11 9.30 15.12 -13.77
N GLY A 12 7.96 15.22 -13.77
CA GLY A 12 7.14 14.81 -12.64
C GLY A 12 7.22 13.30 -12.38
N ARG A 13 7.00 12.88 -11.12
CA ARG A 13 7.13 11.46 -10.70
C ARG A 13 6.35 10.46 -11.56
N CYS A 14 5.18 10.85 -12.06
CA CYS A 14 4.29 10.00 -12.85
C CYS A 14 4.24 10.39 -14.33
N TYR A 15 5.24 11.13 -14.83
CA TYR A 15 5.24 11.59 -16.22
C TYR A 15 5.34 10.45 -17.22
N ASP A 16 6.08 9.38 -16.91
CA ASP A 16 6.19 8.21 -17.79
C ASP A 16 4.84 7.51 -18.01
N PHE A 17 4.13 7.21 -16.92
CA PHE A 17 2.78 6.66 -17.01
C PHE A 17 1.81 7.58 -17.76
N TRP A 18 1.94 8.90 -17.58
CA TRP A 18 1.14 9.86 -18.34
C TRP A 18 1.48 9.84 -19.83
N LEU A 19 2.76 9.74 -20.19
CA LEU A 19 3.22 9.70 -21.58
C LEU A 19 2.67 8.45 -22.29
N GLU A 20 2.76 7.29 -21.66
CA GLU A 20 2.22 6.03 -22.18
C GLU A 20 0.70 6.09 -22.35
N PHE A 21 -0.01 6.61 -21.34
CA PHE A 21 -1.46 6.80 -21.41
C PHE A 21 -1.85 7.77 -22.54
N SER A 22 -1.15 8.90 -22.66
CA SER A 22 -1.38 9.92 -23.70
C SER A 22 -1.11 9.35 -25.09
N GLU A 23 -0.04 8.59 -25.26
CA GLU A 23 0.28 7.91 -26.51
C GLU A 23 -0.80 6.89 -26.88
N CYS A 24 -1.28 6.09 -25.94
CA CYS A 24 -2.38 5.15 -26.19
C CYS A 24 -3.66 5.90 -26.60
N MET A 25 -4.02 6.97 -25.88
CA MET A 25 -5.20 7.77 -26.17
C MET A 25 -5.14 8.45 -27.54
N SER A 26 -3.94 8.78 -28.03
CA SER A 26 -3.75 9.37 -29.36
C SER A 26 -4.05 8.41 -30.52
N ARG A 27 -4.02 7.09 -30.27
CA ARG A 27 -4.18 6.04 -31.29
C ARG A 27 -5.45 5.21 -31.12
N CYS A 28 -6.06 5.22 -29.92
CA CYS A 28 -7.22 4.40 -29.61
C CYS A 28 -8.52 4.92 -30.25
N ARG A 29 -9.47 4.02 -30.51
CA ARG A 29 -10.82 4.38 -30.98
C ARG A 29 -11.78 4.59 -29.81
N GLN A 30 -11.62 3.83 -28.73
CA GLN A 30 -12.44 3.94 -27.54
C GLN A 30 -11.56 4.20 -26.30
N PRO A 31 -11.96 5.12 -25.40
CA PRO A 31 -11.22 5.40 -24.16
C PRO A 31 -11.08 4.19 -23.22
N SER A 32 -11.92 3.16 -23.39
CA SER A 32 -11.83 1.89 -22.67
C SER A 32 -10.57 1.10 -23.02
N ASP A 33 -10.07 1.22 -24.24
CA ASP A 33 -8.92 0.45 -24.75
C ASP A 33 -7.64 0.80 -23.98
N CYS A 34 -7.53 2.04 -23.50
CA CYS A 34 -6.42 2.55 -22.69
C CYS A 34 -6.72 2.52 -21.18
N GLY A 35 -7.73 1.75 -20.75
CA GLY A 35 -8.19 1.72 -19.36
C GLY A 35 -7.12 1.29 -18.35
N LEU A 36 -6.28 0.32 -18.72
CA LEU A 36 -5.18 -0.16 -17.87
C LEU A 36 -4.13 0.93 -17.63
N LEU A 37 -3.67 1.60 -18.69
CA LEU A 37 -2.71 2.71 -18.59
C LEU A 37 -3.27 3.89 -17.78
N ARG A 38 -4.58 4.15 -17.91
CA ARG A 38 -5.27 5.13 -17.07
C ARG A 38 -5.22 4.73 -15.59
N GLU A 39 -5.48 3.46 -15.28
CA GLU A 39 -5.39 2.98 -13.91
C GLU A 39 -3.97 3.13 -13.34
N ASP A 40 -2.94 2.80 -14.11
CA ASP A 40 -1.55 2.92 -13.67
C ASP A 40 -1.14 4.37 -13.42
N TYR A 41 -1.55 5.30 -14.29
CA TYR A 41 -1.33 6.72 -14.08
C TYR A 41 -2.02 7.24 -12.81
N ILE A 42 -3.27 6.84 -12.58
CA ILE A 42 -4.04 7.23 -11.38
C ILE A 42 -3.48 6.57 -10.12
N GLU A 43 -2.99 5.33 -10.23
CA GLU A 43 -2.32 4.61 -9.16
C GLU A 43 -1.04 5.36 -8.75
N CYS A 44 -0.16 5.71 -9.69
CA CYS A 44 1.04 6.50 -9.36
C CYS A 44 0.72 7.86 -8.73
N LEU A 45 -0.40 8.51 -9.10
CA LEU A 45 -0.78 9.79 -8.50
C LEU A 45 -1.26 9.66 -7.06
N HIS A 46 -2.05 8.63 -6.75
CA HIS A 46 -2.77 8.54 -5.47
C HIS A 46 -2.27 7.41 -4.56
N HIS A 47 -1.48 6.49 -5.08
CA HIS A 47 -0.96 5.28 -4.44
C HIS A 47 -2.04 4.50 -3.68
N SER A 48 -3.27 4.48 -4.20
CA SER A 48 -4.43 3.91 -3.50
C SER A 48 -4.29 2.41 -3.28
N LYS A 49 -3.88 1.67 -4.33
CA LYS A 49 -3.62 0.23 -4.29
C LYS A 49 -2.44 -0.06 -3.36
N GLU A 50 -1.36 0.71 -3.44
CA GLU A 50 -0.21 0.58 -2.54
C GLU A 50 -0.58 0.79 -1.06
N PHE A 51 -1.26 1.90 -0.73
CA PHE A 51 -1.68 2.19 0.63
C PHE A 51 -2.64 1.14 1.16
N GLN A 52 -3.57 0.64 0.34
CA GLN A 52 -4.47 -0.44 0.73
C GLN A 52 -3.69 -1.71 1.06
N ARG A 53 -2.72 -2.10 0.23
CA ARG A 53 -1.88 -3.27 0.47
C ARG A 53 -1.06 -3.12 1.75
N ARG A 54 -0.40 -1.97 1.91
CA ARG A 54 0.39 -1.65 3.10
C ARG A 54 -0.45 -1.68 4.38
N ASN A 55 -1.64 -1.08 4.34
CA ASN A 55 -2.56 -1.08 5.48
C ASN A 55 -3.04 -2.50 5.83
N ARG A 56 -3.24 -3.38 4.84
CA ARG A 56 -3.59 -4.78 5.09
C ARG A 56 -2.44 -5.51 5.82
N ILE A 57 -1.20 -5.31 5.37
CA ILE A 57 -0.01 -5.91 6.01
C ILE A 57 0.11 -5.43 7.46
N TYR A 58 0.06 -4.12 7.69
CA TYR A 58 0.16 -3.57 9.05
C TYR A 58 -0.97 -4.06 9.96
N LYS A 59 -2.20 -4.19 9.45
CA LYS A 59 -3.32 -4.73 10.25
C LYS A 59 -3.06 -6.17 10.69
N GLU A 60 -2.54 -7.00 9.80
CA GLU A 60 -2.23 -8.40 10.14
C GLU A 60 -1.04 -8.52 11.10
N GLU A 61 0.01 -7.72 10.90
CA GLU A 61 1.14 -7.63 11.85
C GLU A 61 0.65 -7.24 13.25
N GLN A 62 -0.18 -6.19 13.35
CA GLN A 62 -0.77 -5.77 14.62
C GLN A 62 -1.67 -6.83 15.24
N ARG A 63 -2.40 -7.61 14.43
CA ARG A 63 -3.19 -8.75 14.91
C ARG A 63 -2.30 -9.81 15.55
N GLN A 64 -1.19 -10.15 14.89
CA GLN A 64 -0.23 -11.14 15.38
C GLN A 64 0.45 -10.69 16.67
N ILE A 65 0.91 -9.44 16.75
CA ILE A 65 1.51 -8.87 17.96
C ILE A 65 0.52 -8.92 19.13
N ARG A 66 -0.74 -8.52 18.91
CA ARG A 66 -1.80 -8.56 19.94
C ARG A 66 -2.16 -9.98 20.36
N ALA A 67 -2.10 -10.94 19.45
CA ALA A 67 -2.35 -12.35 19.76
C ALA A 67 -1.20 -12.94 20.60
N ALA A 68 0.05 -12.65 20.23
CA ALA A 68 1.22 -13.06 20.99
C ALA A 68 1.22 -12.44 22.41
N ALA A 69 0.90 -11.14 22.52
CA ALA A 69 0.80 -10.47 23.82
C ALA A 69 -0.31 -11.04 24.71
N ARG A 70 -1.45 -11.49 24.15
CA ARG A 70 -2.51 -12.16 24.91
C ARG A 70 -2.08 -13.53 25.41
N LYS A 71 -1.50 -14.35 24.54
CA LYS A 71 -0.96 -15.67 24.92
C LYS A 71 0.08 -15.57 26.03
N ALA A 72 1.01 -14.63 25.93
CA ALA A 72 2.02 -14.41 26.97
C ALA A 72 1.42 -14.00 28.33
N LYS A 73 0.32 -13.23 28.33
CA LYS A 73 -0.42 -12.90 29.56
C LYS A 73 -1.13 -14.10 30.16
N GLU A 74 -1.81 -14.88 29.32
CA GLU A 74 -2.50 -16.12 29.74
C GLU A 74 -1.52 -17.15 30.32
N GLU A 75 -0.34 -17.31 29.70
CA GLU A 75 0.74 -18.17 30.20
C GLU A 75 1.31 -17.68 31.54
N ALA A 76 1.47 -16.36 31.72
CA ALA A 76 1.94 -15.77 32.96
C ALA A 76 0.91 -15.87 34.11
N GLU A 77 -0.38 -15.73 33.81
CA GLU A 77 -1.47 -15.85 34.79
C GLU A 77 -1.79 -17.32 35.12
N GLY A 78 -1.54 -18.25 34.20
CA GLY A 78 -1.75 -19.69 34.37
C GLY A 78 -0.58 -20.45 35.02
N ALA A 79 0.58 -19.83 35.21
CA ALA A 79 1.72 -20.45 35.88
C ALA A 79 1.49 -20.52 37.41
N PRO A 80 1.33 -21.72 38.03
CA PRO A 80 1.14 -21.82 39.46
C PRO A 80 2.44 -21.41 40.19
N ALA A 81 2.29 -20.69 41.30
CA ALA A 81 3.37 -20.39 42.22
C ALA A 81 3.89 -21.67 42.90
N VAL A 82 4.77 -22.42 42.24
CA VAL A 82 5.46 -23.60 42.81
C VAL A 82 6.97 -23.43 42.73
N ALA A 83 7.49 -22.46 43.48
CA ALA A 83 8.92 -22.39 43.82
C ALA A 83 9.13 -21.62 45.13
N ALA A 84 8.50 -22.09 46.21
CA ALA A 84 8.85 -21.69 47.57
C ALA A 84 8.84 -22.96 48.43
N HIS A 85 9.99 -23.64 48.51
CA HIS A 85 10.49 -24.38 49.68
C HIS A 85 11.71 -25.24 49.25
N HIS A 86 12.91 -24.75 49.58
CA HIS A 86 14.09 -25.54 49.89
C HIS A 86 14.72 -24.95 51.15
#